data_AF-A0A9C9KT01-F1
#
_entry.id   AF-A0A9C9KT01-F1
#
_cell.length_a   1.000
_cell.length_b   1.000
_cell.length_c   1.000
_cell.angle_alpha   90.00
_cell.angle_beta   90.00
_cell.angle_gamma   90.00
#
_symmetry.space_group_name_H-M   'P 1'
#
loop_
_entity.id
_entity.type
_entity.pdbx_description
1 polymer ?
#
loop_
_entity_poly.entity_id
_entity_poly.type
_entity_poly.pdbx_seq_one_letter_code
_entity_poly.pdbx_strand_id
1 'polypeptide(L)' 'MDAEFWLQRWQDKQTGFHLQEVRDLFSSRWSIRRVYDEDILAREPRFRERGLSRMNEKVYLLNKQ' A
#
# COMPACT_ATOMS: atom_id res chain seq x y z
N MET A 1 16.20 11.77 -10.95
CA MET A 1 15.79 10.73 -9.99
C MET A 1 16.79 9.60 -10.08
N ASP A 2 17.31 9.14 -8.94
CA ASP A 2 18.27 8.04 -8.87
C ASP A 2 17.53 6.69 -8.93
N ALA A 3 17.94 5.81 -9.85
CA ALA A 3 17.32 4.50 -10.04
C ALA A 3 17.67 3.53 -8.90
N GLU A 4 18.88 3.64 -8.34
CA GLU A 4 19.31 2.78 -7.23
C GLU A 4 18.47 3.03 -5.98
N PHE A 5 18.11 4.30 -5.73
CA PHE A 5 17.21 4.68 -4.66
C PHE A 5 15.86 3.94 -4.73
N TRP A 6 15.24 3.87 -5.91
CA TRP A 6 13.95 3.19 -6.09
C TRP A 6 14.09 1.66 -6.03
N LEU A 7 15.18 1.10 -6.54
CA LEU A 7 15.48 -0.33 -6.44
C LEU A 7 15.69 -0.78 -4.99
N GLN A 8 16.44 0.00 -4.19
CA GLN A 8 16.67 -0.29 -2.78
C GLN A 8 15.35 -0.30 -2.00
N ARG A 9 14.49 0.71 -2.21
CA ARG A 9 13.18 0.75 -1.55
C ARG A 9 12.27 -0.40 -1.95
N TRP A 10 12.34 -0.84 -3.22
CA TRP A 10 11.63 -2.03 -3.67
C TRP A 10 12.10 -3.29 -2.93
N GLN A 11 13.43 -3.49 -2.83
CA GLN A 11 14.03 -4.61 -2.09
C GLN A 11 13.70 -4.58 -0.60
N ASP A 12 13.77 -3.40 0.03
CA ASP A 12 13.49 -3.19 1.45
C ASP A 12 12.00 -3.23 1.80
N LYS A 13 11.15 -3.53 0.81
CA LYS A 13 9.70 -3.57 0.95
C LYS A 13 9.08 -2.23 1.40
N GLN A 14 9.79 -1.13 1.22
CA GLN A 14 9.34 0.22 1.52
C GLN A 14 8.42 0.73 0.40
N THR A 15 7.23 0.14 0.28
CA THR A 15 6.17 0.58 -0.62
C THR A 15 5.08 1.29 0.17
N GLY A 16 4.22 2.06 -0.52
CA GLY A 16 3.14 2.79 0.13
C GLY A 16 3.45 4.26 0.42
N PHE A 17 4.14 4.95 -0.50
CA PHE A 17 4.32 6.41 -0.39
C PHE A 17 2.98 7.17 -0.44
N HIS A 18 1.94 6.56 -1.01
CA HIS A 18 0.56 7.07 -1.03
C HIS A 18 -0.22 6.85 0.28
N LEU A 19 0.34 6.14 1.28
CA LEU A 19 -0.42 5.86 2.51
C LEU A 19 -0.76 7.12 3.32
N GLN A 20 0.03 8.17 3.14
CA GLN A 20 -0.22 9.45 3.76
C GLN A 20 -1.43 10.16 3.12
N GLU A 21 -1.62 9.99 1.81
CA GLU A 21 -2.70 10.61 1.04
C GLU A 21 -4.09 10.23 1.58
N VAL A 22 -4.29 8.97 2.01
CA VAL A 22 -5.55 8.54 2.63
C VAL A 22 -5.83 9.35 3.90
N ARG A 23 -4.81 9.65 4.72
CA ARG A 23 -5.03 10.49 5.90
C ARG A 23 -5.29 11.92 5.48
N ASP A 24 -4.47 12.47 4.61
CA ASP A 24 -4.55 13.86 4.18
C ASP A 24 -5.92 14.20 3.55
N LEU A 25 -6.49 13.27 2.77
CA LEU A 25 -7.77 13.45 2.12
C LEU A 25 -8.99 13.28 3.03
N PHE A 26 -8.91 12.41 4.05
CA PHE A 26 -10.11 11.97 4.78
C PHE A 26 -10.10 12.31 6.29
N SER A 27 -8.96 12.65 6.89
CA SER A 27 -8.85 12.83 8.35
C SER A 27 -9.60 14.06 8.88
N SER A 28 -9.95 15.00 8.01
CA SER A 28 -10.69 16.20 8.41
C SER A 28 -12.14 15.92 8.82
N ARG A 29 -12.70 14.77 8.43
CA ARG A 29 -14.10 14.38 8.70
C ARG A 29 -14.27 12.98 9.28
N TRP A 30 -13.23 12.16 9.20
CA TRP A 30 -13.29 10.74 9.55
C TRP A 30 -12.13 10.36 10.47
N SER A 31 -12.40 9.50 11.45
CA SER A 31 -11.39 8.71 12.12
C SER A 31 -11.02 7.53 11.23
N ILE A 32 -9.74 7.39 10.90
CA ILE A 32 -9.24 6.42 9.95
C ILE A 32 -8.42 5.37 10.69
N ARG A 33 -8.82 4.10 10.55
CA ARG A 33 -8.06 2.97 11.08
C ARG A 33 -7.76 1.97 9.97
N ARG A 34 -6.48 1.62 9.78
CA ARG A 34 -6.11 0.52 8.89
C ARG A 34 -6.45 -0.79 9.57
N VAL A 35 -7.21 -1.64 8.90
CA VAL A 35 -7.68 -2.93 9.42
C VAL A 35 -7.08 -4.13 8.69
N TYR A 36 -6.46 -3.91 7.53
CA TYR A 36 -5.79 -4.94 6.74
C TYR A 36 -4.60 -4.36 6.01
N ASP A 37 -3.51 -5.12 5.91
CA ASP A 37 -2.30 -4.78 5.17
C ASP A 37 -1.49 -6.05 4.87
N GLU A 38 -1.64 -6.61 3.67
CA GLU A 38 -0.93 -7.84 3.29
C GLU A 38 -0.47 -7.81 1.85
N ASP A 39 0.57 -8.60 1.56
CA ASP A 39 0.96 -8.92 0.19
C ASP A 39 0.05 -10.03 -0.35
N ILE A 40 -0.77 -9.70 -1.34
CA ILE A 40 -1.81 -10.60 -1.83
C ILE A 40 -1.33 -11.54 -2.93
N LEU A 41 -0.07 -11.47 -3.35
CA LEU A 41 0.40 -12.26 -4.49
C LEU A 41 0.38 -13.77 -4.25
N ALA A 42 0.36 -14.23 -2.99
CA ALA A 42 0.15 -15.64 -2.68
C ALA A 42 -1.31 -16.09 -2.88
N ARG A 43 -2.26 -15.16 -2.72
CA ARG A 43 -3.71 -15.41 -2.84
C ARG A 43 -4.21 -15.19 -4.28
N GLU A 44 -3.53 -14.33 -5.04
CA GLU A 44 -3.92 -13.90 -6.39
C GLU A 44 -2.78 -14.12 -7.41
N PRO A 45 -2.49 -15.38 -7.79
CA PRO A 45 -1.31 -15.72 -8.60
C PRO A 45 -1.29 -15.09 -9.99
N ARG A 46 -2.46 -14.76 -10.56
CA ARG A 46 -2.60 -14.05 -11.85
C ARG A 46 -1.80 -12.74 -11.92
N PHE A 47 -1.55 -12.08 -10.79
CA PHE A 47 -0.74 -10.87 -10.76
C PHE A 47 0.75 -11.16 -10.91
N ARG A 48 1.24 -12.29 -10.38
CA ARG A 48 2.62 -12.77 -10.62
C ARG A 48 2.83 -13.12 -12.08
N GLU A 49 1.86 -13.80 -12.70
CA GLU A 49 1.90 -14.16 -14.12
C GLU A 49 1.99 -12.92 -15.04
N ARG A 50 1.48 -11.77 -14.58
CA ARG A 50 1.59 -10.48 -15.27
C ARG A 50 2.86 -9.70 -14.94
N GLY A 51 3.82 -10.32 -14.24
CA GLY A 51 5.12 -9.74 -13.93
C GLY A 51 5.20 -8.95 -12.62
N LEU A 52 4.14 -8.94 -11.79
CA LEU A 52 4.22 -8.30 -10.48
C LEU A 52 4.99 -9.19 -9.50
N SER A 53 6.09 -8.67 -8.96
CA SER A 53 6.87 -9.32 -7.90
C SER A 53 6.45 -8.90 -6.49
N ARG A 54 5.57 -7.89 -6.37
CA ARG A 54 4.93 -7.51 -5.10
C ARG A 54 3.60 -6.76 -5.32
N MET A 55 2.59 -7.05 -4.50
CA MET A 55 1.32 -6.30 -4.49
C MET A 55 0.72 -6.28 -3.09
N ASN A 56 0.70 -5.10 -2.45
CA ASN A 56 0.09 -4.94 -1.13
C ASN A 56 -1.32 -4.39 -1.24
N GLU A 57 -2.28 -5.11 -0.67
CA GLU A 57 -3.63 -4.63 -0.45
C GLU A 57 -3.76 -4.08 0.97
N LYS A 58 -4.47 -2.96 1.11
CA LYS A 58 -4.73 -2.33 2.42
C LYS A 58 -6.18 -1.91 2.50
N VAL A 59 -6.80 -2.20 3.64
CA VAL A 59 -8.18 -1.83 3.91
C VAL A 59 -8.23 -0.88 5.10
N TYR A 60 -9.01 0.18 4.96
CA TYR A 60 -9.21 1.20 5.97
C TYR A 60 -10.68 1.24 6.38
N LEU A 61 -10.92 1.28 7.69
CA LEU A 61 -12.21 1.61 8.27
C LEU A 61 -12.24 3.12 8.54
N LEU A 62 -13.25 3.80 7.99
CA LEU A 62 -13.51 5.21 8.20
C LEU A 62 -14.75 5.35 9.06
N ASN A 63 -14.59 5.88 10.27
CA ASN A 63 -15.69 6.16 11.19
C ASN A 63 -15.93 7.65 11.25
N LYS A 64 -17.19 8.07 11.25
CA LYS A 64 -17.53 9.48 11.42
C LYS A 64 -17.08 9.91 12.82
N GLN A 65 -16.47 11.10 12.89
CA GLN A 65 -16.15 11.73 14.17
C GLN A 65 -17.43 12.21 14.87
#